data_AF-A0A397R7Y3-F1
#
_entry.id   AF-A0A397R7Y3-F1
#
_cell.length_a   1.000
_cell.length_b   1.000
_cell.length_c   1.000
_cell.angle_alpha   90.00
_cell.angle_beta   90.00
_cell.angle_gamma   90.00
#
_symmetry.space_group_name_H-M   'P 1'
#
loop_
_entity.id
_entity.type
_entity.pdbx_description
1 polymer ?
#
loop_
_entity_poly.entity_id
_entity_poly.type
_entity_poly.pdbx_seq_one_letter_code
_entity_poly.pdbx_strand_id
1 'polypeptide(L)'
;MMKIKQCIIPILINLNILGLLCACGSKEDNKNRVEFRYAASSSDYNGSLYYTDDYFMEDATYYNPSLATASLGLAMSAFMSLDTDNPSDYSHRYINCENLLLDMDFKNVYANEYYKKKPETDSLGVVIASKKIDDYTLIAIGIRGAGYQQEWASNCKIGDGITEVLHEGFNDGATIMLDSLKYYINQYAITGKLKLWSAGFSRASAVNNLAIGRLDRSLYLNEPILPDTVSIAKEDMYAYCFEVPMGASFNEDISPRSEIYNNIFNIINVYDPVPMVPMEGLGFTRYGIDCYLPNPLNDINYESDLNTIKGYYNSLEASSAIGEYCIDKFVYYGGLGEKKTNYSGDEDTVNFHGGLFVKDLLNCMIEEGITDRVAFKENIQDGLREVFTMVFKNDTMSESLYPFVGSFILSILINGNIDYLIDEIMHNPDNFVNDIMPIIKMTVENSTLLDGVSPLEFCNQIKGFITVLTKVFNRHLYTLFPFVSLNNLKAITQAHQPITCMANLMSMDPNYNKKPIKCDMSGGYYYVEIPHESDSGYINISMDGKDIARMESGGAINLSMYTYGRLDNKFIAYLPLGHSYSILSSIGGCNVYKYDQKYPGMSLVSCSRIDDPYTDEYTLTF
;
A
#
# COMPACT_ATOMS: atom_id res chain seq x y z
N MET A 1 -31.62 -26.67 -55.67
CA MET A 1 -31.17 -27.13 -54.33
C MET A 1 -32.29 -26.84 -53.34
N MET A 2 -32.96 -27.90 -52.92
CA MET A 2 -34.27 -27.91 -52.25
C MET A 2 -34.12 -28.75 -50.96
N LYS A 3 -34.67 -28.25 -49.84
CA LYS A 3 -35.16 -28.91 -48.61
C LYS A 3 -34.49 -30.20 -48.08
N ILE A 4 -34.19 -30.20 -46.77
CA ILE A 4 -34.65 -31.11 -45.67
C ILE A 4 -33.69 -30.88 -44.48
N LYS A 5 -34.01 -30.10 -43.43
CA LYS A 5 -34.77 -30.38 -42.19
C LYS A 5 -34.31 -31.58 -41.34
N GLN A 6 -33.97 -31.24 -40.09
CA GLN A 6 -34.28 -31.94 -38.82
C GLN A 6 -33.50 -33.21 -38.42
N CYS A 7 -32.66 -33.03 -37.39
CA CYS A 7 -32.35 -33.89 -36.23
C CYS A 7 -31.05 -33.30 -35.65
N ILE A 8 -30.96 -32.55 -34.55
CA ILE A 8 -31.41 -32.80 -33.18
C ILE A 8 -31.26 -31.48 -32.39
N ILE A 9 -32.36 -30.94 -31.88
CA ILE A 9 -32.40 -30.20 -30.61
C ILE A 9 -33.22 -31.16 -29.74
N PRO A 10 -32.61 -31.89 -28.77
CA PRO A 10 -32.25 -31.31 -27.47
C PRO A 10 -31.07 -32.03 -26.77
N ILE A 11 -29.85 -31.50 -26.87
CA ILE A 11 -28.73 -31.88 -25.96
C ILE A 11 -28.13 -30.65 -25.24
N LEU A 12 -28.52 -29.43 -25.64
CA LEU A 12 -28.01 -28.18 -25.07
C LEU A 12 -28.84 -27.58 -23.93
N ILE A 13 -29.83 -28.31 -23.38
CA ILE A 13 -30.66 -27.82 -22.26
C ILE A 13 -30.51 -28.65 -20.96
N ASN A 14 -29.69 -29.70 -20.93
CA ASN A 14 -29.51 -30.53 -19.73
C ASN A 14 -28.10 -30.55 -19.10
N LEU A 15 -27.22 -29.61 -19.46
CA LEU A 15 -25.94 -29.40 -18.74
C LEU A 15 -25.96 -28.18 -17.81
N ASN A 16 -26.97 -27.29 -17.93
CA ASN A 16 -27.13 -26.13 -17.04
C ASN A 16 -27.99 -26.41 -15.80
N ILE A 17 -28.40 -27.65 -15.55
CA ILE A 17 -29.19 -28.03 -14.36
C ILE A 17 -28.44 -29.02 -13.45
N LEU A 18 -27.37 -29.69 -13.93
CA LEU A 18 -26.51 -30.52 -13.06
C LEU A 18 -25.44 -29.72 -12.30
N GLY A 19 -25.09 -28.50 -12.75
CA GLY A 19 -24.24 -27.57 -11.99
C GLY A 19 -24.94 -26.89 -10.80
N LEU A 20 -26.27 -27.02 -10.70
CA LEU A 20 -27.09 -26.41 -9.65
C LEU A 20 -27.61 -27.41 -8.59
N LEU A 21 -27.25 -28.70 -8.70
CA LEU A 21 -27.75 -29.76 -7.79
C LEU A 21 -26.67 -30.67 -7.19
N CYS A 22 -25.39 -30.30 -7.29
CA CYS A 22 -24.31 -30.88 -6.48
C CYS A 22 -23.61 -29.83 -5.59
N ALA A 23 -24.32 -28.75 -5.25
CA ALA A 23 -24.00 -27.85 -4.14
C ALA A 23 -24.82 -28.23 -2.88
N CYS A 24 -25.04 -29.52 -2.64
CA CYS A 24 -25.20 -30.04 -1.29
C CYS A 24 -23.87 -30.71 -0.90
N GLY A 25 -22.79 -29.93 -1.01
CA GLY A 25 -21.63 -30.15 -0.15
C GLY A 25 -22.13 -29.99 1.28
N SER A 26 -21.83 -30.98 2.12
CA SER A 26 -22.08 -30.95 3.55
C SER A 26 -21.93 -29.53 4.09
N LYS A 27 -22.99 -28.98 4.67
CA LYS A 27 -22.88 -27.95 5.69
C LYS A 27 -22.05 -28.57 6.82
N GLU A 28 -20.74 -28.53 6.70
CA GLU A 28 -19.95 -28.25 7.90
C GLU A 28 -20.46 -26.87 8.30
N ASP A 29 -21.21 -26.82 9.41
CA ASP A 29 -21.48 -25.59 10.12
C ASP A 29 -20.12 -24.93 10.32
N ASN A 30 -19.78 -23.96 9.50
CA ASN A 30 -18.59 -23.14 9.64
C ASN A 30 -18.87 -22.20 10.80
N LYS A 31 -18.90 -22.79 11.99
CA LYS A 31 -19.09 -22.15 13.28
C LYS A 31 -18.11 -20.97 13.26
N ASN A 32 -18.63 -19.74 13.33
CA ASN A 32 -17.89 -18.47 13.36
C ASN A 32 -17.70 -17.71 12.05
N ARG A 33 -18.22 -18.17 10.90
CA ARG A 33 -18.23 -17.34 9.67
C ARG A 33 -19.31 -16.27 9.75
N VAL A 34 -18.95 -15.02 9.48
CA VAL A 34 -19.82 -13.84 9.48
C VAL A 34 -19.70 -13.15 8.12
N GLU A 35 -20.82 -12.79 7.51
CA GLU A 35 -20.83 -12.00 6.28
C GLU A 35 -20.76 -10.52 6.63
N PHE A 36 -20.11 -9.72 5.79
CA PHE A 36 -20.05 -8.28 5.95
C PHE A 36 -20.16 -7.60 4.59
N ARG A 37 -20.49 -6.31 4.60
CA ARG A 37 -20.52 -5.47 3.41
C ARG A 37 -19.45 -4.41 3.48
N TYR A 38 -18.94 -3.98 2.34
CA TYR A 38 -17.95 -2.92 2.25
C TYR A 38 -18.05 -2.17 0.93
N ALA A 39 -17.74 -0.88 0.96
CA ALA A 39 -17.71 -0.05 -0.23
C ALA A 39 -16.46 -0.36 -1.08
N ALA A 40 -16.65 -0.55 -2.38
CA ALA A 40 -15.56 -0.60 -3.34
C ALA A 40 -16.06 -0.07 -4.70
N SER A 41 -15.18 0.52 -5.52
CA SER A 41 -15.57 1.05 -6.84
C SER A 41 -16.80 1.97 -6.78
N SER A 42 -18.00 1.47 -7.10
CA SER A 42 -19.26 2.22 -7.21
C SER A 42 -20.42 1.71 -6.33
N SER A 43 -20.23 0.68 -5.50
CA SER A 43 -21.31 0.09 -4.68
C SER A 43 -20.76 -0.64 -3.45
N ASP A 44 -21.65 -1.15 -2.60
CA ASP A 44 -21.26 -2.06 -1.52
C ASP A 44 -21.26 -3.53 -1.98
N TYR A 45 -20.18 -4.24 -1.68
CA TYR A 45 -19.95 -5.65 -2.03
C TYR A 45 -19.97 -6.54 -0.80
N ASN A 46 -20.27 -7.82 -0.98
CA ASN A 46 -20.23 -8.81 0.09
C ASN A 46 -18.81 -9.35 0.28
N GLY A 47 -18.45 -9.55 1.53
CA GLY A 47 -17.29 -10.31 1.97
C GLY A 47 -17.65 -11.22 3.13
N SER A 48 -16.73 -12.08 3.51
CA SER A 48 -16.90 -12.96 4.67
C SER A 48 -15.66 -12.97 5.54
N LEU A 49 -15.85 -12.96 6.85
CA LEU A 49 -14.81 -13.10 7.86
C LEU A 49 -15.08 -14.25 8.83
N TYR A 50 -14.06 -14.72 9.55
CA TYR A 50 -14.22 -15.67 10.66
C TYR A 50 -13.93 -14.96 11.97
N TYR A 51 -14.91 -14.89 12.87
CA TYR A 51 -14.80 -14.17 14.14
C TYR A 51 -15.12 -15.08 15.34
N THR A 52 -14.23 -15.09 16.33
CA THR A 52 -14.50 -15.70 17.64
C THR A 52 -13.96 -14.81 18.75
N ASP A 53 -14.63 -14.81 19.89
CA ASP A 53 -14.19 -14.10 21.10
C ASP A 53 -12.84 -14.67 21.62
N ASP A 54 -12.52 -15.92 21.28
CA ASP A 54 -11.25 -16.60 21.64
C ASP A 54 -10.01 -15.88 21.11
N TYR A 55 -10.14 -15.09 20.04
CA TYR A 55 -9.03 -14.28 19.52
C TYR A 55 -8.48 -13.29 20.54
N PHE A 56 -9.26 -12.91 21.54
CA PHE A 56 -8.89 -11.94 22.58
C PHE A 56 -8.50 -12.59 23.91
N MET A 57 -8.31 -13.91 23.94
CA MET A 57 -7.75 -14.61 25.11
C MET A 57 -6.23 -14.55 25.14
N GLU A 58 -5.60 -14.59 23.97
CA GLU A 58 -4.15 -14.51 23.80
C GLU A 58 -3.64 -13.07 23.94
N ASP A 59 -2.36 -12.92 24.24
CA ASP A 59 -1.70 -11.62 24.39
C ASP A 59 -1.61 -10.88 23.03
N ALA A 60 -2.02 -9.61 23.02
CA ALA A 60 -2.05 -8.77 21.82
C ALA A 60 -0.68 -8.52 21.17
N THR A 61 0.42 -8.85 21.85
CA THR A 61 1.79 -8.73 21.32
C THR A 61 2.21 -9.89 20.41
N TYR A 62 1.35 -10.90 20.24
CA TYR A 62 1.55 -11.99 19.28
C TYR A 62 0.67 -11.81 18.04
N TYR A 63 1.28 -11.92 16.87
CA TYR A 63 0.55 -11.84 15.60
C TYR A 63 -0.39 -13.05 15.44
N ASN A 64 -1.66 -12.79 15.17
CA ASN A 64 -2.66 -13.82 14.88
C ASN A 64 -3.18 -13.64 13.45
N PRO A 65 -2.90 -14.58 12.51
CA PRO A 65 -3.27 -14.44 11.10
C PRO A 65 -4.79 -14.42 10.88
N SER A 66 -5.56 -15.15 11.69
CA SER A 66 -7.01 -15.18 11.58
C SER A 66 -7.66 -13.91 12.14
N LEU A 67 -7.14 -13.38 13.25
CA LEU A 67 -7.55 -12.07 13.75
C LEU A 67 -7.13 -10.94 12.79
N ALA A 68 -5.98 -11.03 12.12
CA ALA A 68 -5.59 -10.08 11.09
C ALA A 68 -6.60 -10.05 9.94
N THR A 69 -7.01 -11.23 9.43
CA THR A 69 -8.02 -11.32 8.36
C THR A 69 -9.38 -10.77 8.80
N ALA A 70 -9.83 -11.11 10.02
CA ALA A 70 -11.04 -10.54 10.59
C ALA A 70 -10.96 -9.01 10.78
N SER A 71 -9.79 -8.51 11.18
CA SER A 71 -9.54 -7.08 11.37
C SER A 71 -9.58 -6.30 10.05
N LEU A 72 -9.11 -6.88 8.94
CA LEU A 72 -9.29 -6.25 7.64
C LEU A 72 -10.78 -6.19 7.24
N GLY A 73 -11.55 -7.23 7.57
CA GLY A 73 -13.02 -7.19 7.41
C GLY A 73 -13.68 -6.06 8.22
N LEU A 74 -13.27 -5.87 9.48
CA LEU A 74 -13.71 -4.72 10.29
C LEU A 74 -13.32 -3.38 9.64
N ALA A 75 -12.07 -3.22 9.21
CA ALA A 75 -11.60 -2.01 8.54
C ALA A 75 -12.38 -1.70 7.27
N MET A 76 -12.65 -2.71 6.43
CA MET A 76 -13.40 -2.57 5.19
C MET A 76 -14.88 -2.25 5.43
N SER A 77 -15.50 -2.85 6.46
CA SER A 77 -16.88 -2.53 6.84
C SER A 77 -17.04 -1.08 7.30
N ALA A 78 -15.97 -0.50 7.86
CA ALA A 78 -15.89 0.89 8.29
C ALA A 78 -15.63 1.87 7.14
N PHE A 79 -15.67 1.43 5.88
CA PHE A 79 -15.70 2.36 4.75
C PHE A 79 -17.06 3.07 4.66
N MET A 80 -17.08 4.23 4.02
CA MET A 80 -18.33 4.95 3.78
C MET A 80 -19.21 4.14 2.82
N SER A 81 -20.32 3.58 3.31
CA SER A 81 -21.27 2.80 2.51
C SER A 81 -21.77 3.61 1.31
N LEU A 82 -21.78 2.99 0.13
CA LEU A 82 -22.26 3.59 -1.11
C LEU A 82 -23.74 3.29 -1.37
N ASP A 83 -24.28 2.26 -0.71
CA ASP A 83 -25.67 1.83 -0.86
C ASP A 83 -26.62 2.72 -0.05
N THR A 84 -27.11 3.78 -0.68
CA THR A 84 -28.14 4.67 -0.13
C THR A 84 -29.14 5.08 -1.20
N ASP A 85 -30.40 5.26 -0.79
CA ASP A 85 -31.43 5.85 -1.66
C ASP A 85 -31.20 7.35 -1.91
N ASN A 86 -30.40 8.02 -1.07
CA ASN A 86 -30.05 9.43 -1.19
C ASN A 86 -28.53 9.66 -1.08
N PRO A 87 -27.82 9.81 -2.21
CA PRO A 87 -26.37 10.04 -2.23
C PRO A 87 -25.90 11.28 -1.46
N SER A 88 -26.78 12.25 -1.19
CA SER A 88 -26.44 13.45 -0.41
C SER A 88 -26.62 13.28 1.10
N ASP A 89 -27.18 12.16 1.56
CA ASP A 89 -27.33 11.85 2.99
C ASP A 89 -26.07 11.15 3.52
N TYR A 90 -25.44 11.77 4.52
CA TYR A 90 -24.26 11.25 5.20
C TYR A 90 -24.55 10.73 6.61
N SER A 91 -25.78 10.88 7.10
CA SER A 91 -26.13 10.65 8.50
C SER A 91 -25.94 9.21 8.98
N HIS A 92 -25.95 8.24 8.06
CA HIS A 92 -25.87 6.80 8.37
C HIS A 92 -24.93 6.02 7.45
N ARG A 93 -23.90 6.66 6.90
CA ARG A 93 -22.96 5.99 5.97
C ARG A 93 -22.02 4.97 6.63
N TYR A 94 -22.14 4.75 7.94
CA TYR A 94 -21.41 3.74 8.71
C TYR A 94 -22.16 2.40 8.84
N ILE A 95 -23.32 2.27 8.19
CA ILE A 95 -24.25 1.14 8.31
C ILE A 95 -23.59 -0.24 8.13
N ASN A 96 -22.60 -0.36 7.26
CA ASN A 96 -21.89 -1.62 7.03
C ASN A 96 -21.13 -2.11 8.27
N CYS A 97 -20.42 -1.21 8.94
CA CYS A 97 -19.70 -1.50 10.19
C CYS A 97 -20.67 -1.76 11.34
N GLU A 98 -21.76 -0.99 11.42
CA GLU A 98 -22.80 -1.22 12.42
C GLU A 98 -23.39 -2.63 12.30
N ASN A 99 -23.80 -3.03 11.10
CA ASN A 99 -24.37 -4.37 10.85
C ASN A 99 -23.37 -5.47 11.22
N LEU A 100 -22.11 -5.36 10.76
CA LEU A 100 -21.08 -6.35 11.09
C LEU A 100 -20.88 -6.50 12.61
N LEU A 101 -20.76 -5.37 13.33
CA LEU A 101 -20.57 -5.38 14.78
C LEU A 101 -21.77 -6.01 15.50
N LEU A 102 -23.00 -5.69 15.08
CA LEU A 102 -24.21 -6.28 15.64
C LEU A 102 -24.29 -7.80 15.39
N ASP A 103 -23.90 -8.26 14.19
CA ASP A 103 -23.87 -9.67 13.81
C ASP A 103 -22.82 -10.47 14.60
N MET A 104 -21.75 -9.81 15.08
CA MET A 104 -20.74 -10.37 16.00
C MET A 104 -21.10 -10.21 17.49
N ASP A 105 -22.35 -9.84 17.78
CA ASP A 105 -22.90 -9.63 19.11
C ASP A 105 -22.33 -8.44 19.90
N PHE A 106 -21.63 -7.51 19.24
CA PHE A 106 -21.37 -6.21 19.85
C PHE A 106 -22.67 -5.43 20.00
N LYS A 107 -22.71 -4.56 21.01
CA LYS A 107 -23.85 -3.70 21.35
C LYS A 107 -23.38 -2.26 21.44
N ASN A 108 -24.33 -1.34 21.66
CA ASN A 108 -24.04 0.08 21.89
C ASN A 108 -23.21 0.70 20.75
N VAL A 109 -23.62 0.48 19.49
CA VAL A 109 -22.89 1.05 18.35
C VAL A 109 -22.99 2.58 18.38
N TYR A 110 -21.84 3.23 18.27
CA TYR A 110 -21.68 4.68 18.25
C TYR A 110 -20.86 5.06 17.03
N ALA A 111 -21.39 5.99 16.22
CA ALA A 111 -20.63 6.72 15.23
C ALA A 111 -20.41 8.16 15.70
N ASN A 112 -19.20 8.69 15.51
CA ASN A 112 -18.91 10.08 15.85
C ASN A 112 -19.59 11.07 14.88
N GLU A 113 -19.64 12.34 15.26
CA GLU A 113 -20.34 13.37 14.48
C GLU A 113 -19.72 13.59 13.09
N TYR A 114 -18.41 13.39 12.93
CA TYR A 114 -17.73 13.47 11.64
C TYR A 114 -18.14 12.35 10.67
N TYR A 115 -18.56 11.18 11.19
CA TYR A 115 -19.07 10.12 10.32
C TYR A 115 -20.47 10.48 9.78
N LYS A 116 -21.30 11.16 10.59
CA LYS A 116 -22.70 11.49 10.26
C LYS A 116 -22.86 12.69 9.32
N LYS A 117 -21.76 13.24 8.82
CA LYS A 117 -21.75 14.37 7.90
C LYS A 117 -20.76 14.14 6.77
N LYS A 118 -20.85 14.99 5.75
CA LYS A 118 -19.92 14.98 4.62
C LYS A 118 -18.48 15.15 5.14
N PRO A 119 -17.53 14.31 4.72
CA PRO A 119 -16.14 14.44 5.16
C PRO A 119 -15.53 15.80 4.77
N GLU A 120 -14.86 16.43 5.74
CA GLU A 120 -14.12 17.69 5.62
C GLU A 120 -12.61 17.40 5.66
N THR A 121 -11.79 18.35 5.17
CA THR A 121 -10.32 18.23 5.01
C THR A 121 -9.59 17.57 6.17
N ASP A 122 -9.87 17.95 7.42
CA ASP A 122 -9.18 17.46 8.62
C ASP A 122 -10.15 16.74 9.57
N SER A 123 -11.17 16.06 9.02
CA SER A 123 -12.13 15.26 9.79
C SER A 123 -11.75 13.77 9.87
N LEU A 124 -12.44 13.01 10.74
CA LEU A 124 -12.27 11.57 10.84
C LEU A 124 -13.56 10.89 11.29
N GLY A 125 -14.09 9.97 10.48
CA GLY A 125 -15.18 9.09 10.88
C GLY A 125 -14.70 7.92 11.74
N VAL A 126 -15.32 7.71 12.90
CA VAL A 126 -15.05 6.55 13.79
C VAL A 126 -16.36 5.86 14.18
N VAL A 127 -16.35 4.53 14.20
CA VAL A 127 -17.43 3.66 14.69
C VAL A 127 -16.89 2.82 15.85
N ILE A 128 -17.60 2.82 16.98
CA ILE A 128 -17.22 2.13 18.21
C ILE A 128 -18.40 1.29 18.70
N ALA A 129 -18.14 0.04 19.07
CA ALA A 129 -19.12 -0.81 19.74
C ALA A 129 -18.46 -1.61 20.86
N SER A 130 -19.25 -2.16 21.78
CA SER A 130 -18.73 -2.90 22.92
C SER A 130 -19.45 -4.23 23.15
N LYS A 131 -18.72 -5.20 23.68
CA LYS A 131 -19.22 -6.51 24.08
C LYS A 131 -18.64 -6.86 25.44
N LYS A 132 -19.48 -7.32 26.37
CA LYS A 132 -19.01 -7.85 27.67
C LYS A 132 -18.65 -9.32 27.47
N ILE A 133 -17.40 -9.68 27.78
CA ILE A 133 -16.90 -11.05 27.69
C ILE A 133 -16.30 -11.39 29.05
N ASP A 134 -16.92 -12.33 29.76
CA ASP A 134 -16.57 -12.72 31.13
C ASP A 134 -16.32 -11.50 32.06
N ASP A 135 -15.07 -11.29 32.48
CA ASP A 135 -14.68 -10.24 33.42
C ASP A 135 -14.31 -8.91 32.74
N TYR A 136 -14.08 -8.88 31.42
CA TYR A 136 -13.67 -7.68 30.69
C TYR A 136 -14.74 -7.16 29.72
N THR A 137 -14.54 -5.93 29.26
CA THR A 137 -15.29 -5.34 28.15
C THR A 137 -14.37 -5.25 26.94
N LEU A 138 -14.77 -5.82 25.81
CA LEU A 138 -14.10 -5.63 24.53
C LEU A 138 -14.73 -4.44 23.82
N ILE A 139 -13.92 -3.49 23.37
CA ILE A 139 -14.36 -2.40 22.49
C ILE A 139 -13.77 -2.63 21.10
N ALA A 140 -14.63 -2.70 20.09
CA ALA A 140 -14.23 -2.71 18.69
C ALA A 140 -14.26 -1.29 18.12
N ILE A 141 -13.23 -0.92 17.35
CA ILE A 141 -13.08 0.39 16.73
C ILE A 141 -12.80 0.23 15.23
N GLY A 142 -13.76 0.65 14.41
CA GLY A 142 -13.61 0.80 12.96
C GLY A 142 -13.44 2.26 12.59
N ILE A 143 -12.54 2.56 11.65
CA ILE A 143 -12.19 3.93 11.25
C ILE A 143 -12.41 4.09 9.75
N ARG A 144 -12.97 5.23 9.33
CA ARG A 144 -13.29 5.52 7.92
C ARG A 144 -12.04 5.53 7.05
N GLY A 145 -11.81 4.42 6.34
CA GLY A 145 -10.63 4.19 5.49
C GLY A 145 -10.89 4.21 3.98
N ALA A 146 -12.13 4.42 3.54
CA ALA A 146 -12.47 4.72 2.14
C ALA A 146 -13.74 5.58 2.06
N GLY A 147 -13.93 6.26 0.92
CA GLY A 147 -15.03 7.23 0.74
C GLY A 147 -14.89 8.47 1.64
N TYR A 148 -13.68 8.78 2.11
CA TYR A 148 -13.42 9.88 3.04
C TYR A 148 -13.17 11.24 2.36
N GLN A 149 -13.36 11.34 1.04
CA GLN A 149 -13.40 12.61 0.30
C GLN A 149 -12.26 13.56 0.68
N GLN A 150 -12.58 14.79 1.08
CA GLN A 150 -11.61 15.84 1.37
C GLN A 150 -10.64 15.48 2.49
N GLU A 151 -10.93 14.48 3.35
CA GLU A 151 -9.98 13.99 4.35
C GLU A 151 -8.64 13.53 3.71
N TRP A 152 -8.64 13.21 2.41
CA TRP A 152 -7.41 12.95 1.63
C TRP A 152 -6.38 14.08 1.72
N ALA A 153 -6.83 15.33 1.75
CA ALA A 153 -5.92 16.47 1.85
C ALA A 153 -5.12 16.44 3.15
N SER A 154 -5.64 15.84 4.23
CA SER A 154 -4.90 15.68 5.49
C SER A 154 -3.68 14.77 5.34
N ASN A 155 -3.65 13.86 4.35
CA ASN A 155 -2.49 13.00 4.06
C ASN A 155 -1.25 13.79 3.63
N CYS A 156 -1.43 15.03 3.17
CA CYS A 156 -0.33 15.90 2.78
C CYS A 156 0.12 16.82 3.92
N LYS A 157 -0.65 16.91 5.02
CA LYS A 157 -0.34 17.75 6.19
C LYS A 157 0.72 17.08 7.06
N ILE A 158 1.96 17.01 6.58
CA ILE A 158 3.03 16.28 7.28
C ILE A 158 3.65 17.11 8.42
N GLY A 159 3.58 18.44 8.37
CA GLY A 159 4.19 19.34 9.35
C GLY A 159 5.71 19.52 9.15
N ASP A 160 6.30 20.52 9.82
CA ASP A 160 7.72 20.91 9.61
C ASP A 160 8.75 20.05 10.35
N GLY A 161 8.32 19.16 11.26
CA GLY A 161 9.22 18.34 12.06
C GLY A 161 9.92 19.08 13.19
N ILE A 162 9.65 20.38 13.37
CA ILE A 162 10.18 21.21 14.46
C ILE A 162 9.10 21.41 15.53
N THR A 163 7.90 21.78 15.09
CA THR A 163 6.73 22.00 15.95
C THR A 163 5.98 20.69 16.19
N GLU A 164 5.86 19.88 15.15
CA GLU A 164 5.14 18.61 15.15
C GLU A 164 6.08 17.50 14.72
N VAL A 165 6.48 16.63 15.66
CA VAL A 165 7.39 15.51 15.37
C VAL A 165 6.65 14.42 14.57
N LEU A 166 5.41 14.12 14.95
CA LEU A 166 4.54 13.20 14.23
C LEU A 166 4.01 13.83 12.93
N HIS A 167 3.43 13.00 12.06
CA HIS A 167 2.69 13.50 10.91
C HIS A 167 1.46 14.26 11.40
N GLU A 168 1.42 15.57 11.14
CA GLU A 168 0.42 16.48 11.73
C GLU A 168 -1.03 16.05 11.44
N GLY A 169 -1.40 15.82 10.18
CA GLY A 169 -2.77 15.42 9.80
C GLY A 169 -3.21 14.06 10.36
N PHE A 170 -2.31 13.07 10.44
CA PHE A 170 -2.62 11.78 11.06
C PHE A 170 -2.72 11.89 12.58
N ASN A 171 -1.90 12.73 13.22
CA ASN A 171 -1.95 12.97 14.66
C ASN A 171 -3.22 13.72 15.08
N ASP A 172 -3.68 14.65 14.25
CA ASP A 172 -4.99 15.31 14.41
C ASP A 172 -6.13 14.27 14.39
N GLY A 173 -6.11 13.37 13.40
CA GLY A 173 -7.03 12.23 13.34
C GLY A 173 -6.93 11.32 14.58
N ALA A 174 -5.72 10.98 15.03
CA ALA A 174 -5.51 10.16 16.22
C ALA A 174 -6.13 10.80 17.48
N THR A 175 -6.06 12.13 17.58
CA THR A 175 -6.73 12.89 18.64
C THR A 175 -8.25 12.71 18.59
N ILE A 176 -8.86 12.85 17.39
CA ILE A 176 -10.30 12.63 17.20
C ILE A 176 -10.71 11.19 17.59
N MET A 177 -9.92 10.19 17.22
CA MET A 177 -10.18 8.79 17.59
C MET A 177 -10.12 8.59 19.11
N LEU A 178 -9.08 9.08 19.77
CA LEU A 178 -8.90 8.95 21.21
C LEU A 178 -10.00 9.67 21.99
N ASP A 179 -10.40 10.86 21.54
CA ASP A 179 -11.50 11.60 22.17
C ASP A 179 -12.86 10.92 21.94
N SER A 180 -13.06 10.30 20.77
CA SER A 180 -14.25 9.46 20.51
C SER A 180 -14.30 8.24 21.44
N LEU A 181 -13.15 7.60 21.71
CA LEU A 181 -13.04 6.47 22.65
C LEU A 181 -13.33 6.91 24.10
N LYS A 182 -12.73 8.01 24.56
CA LYS A 182 -12.99 8.57 25.90
C LYS A 182 -14.46 8.93 26.06
N TYR A 183 -15.04 9.58 25.05
CA TYR A 183 -16.47 9.90 25.02
C TYR A 183 -17.30 8.62 25.15
N TYR A 184 -17.02 7.60 24.34
CA TYR A 184 -17.72 6.33 24.36
C TYR A 184 -17.70 5.63 25.73
N ILE A 185 -16.51 5.50 26.33
CA ILE A 185 -16.34 4.90 27.67
C ILE A 185 -17.21 5.62 28.70
N ASN A 186 -17.22 6.96 28.68
CA ASN A 186 -18.03 7.77 29.60
C ASN A 186 -19.53 7.66 29.31
N GLN A 187 -19.96 7.71 28.05
CA GLN A 187 -21.38 7.65 27.68
C GLN A 187 -22.03 6.34 28.12
N TYR A 188 -21.32 5.22 27.96
CA TYR A 188 -21.83 3.90 28.29
C TYR A 188 -21.39 3.42 29.69
N ALA A 189 -20.81 4.31 30.50
CA ALA A 189 -20.35 4.03 31.86
C ALA A 189 -19.53 2.74 31.96
N ILE A 190 -18.59 2.53 31.03
CA ILE A 190 -17.74 1.35 30.99
C ILE A 190 -16.75 1.42 32.16
N THR A 191 -16.66 0.30 32.91
CA THR A 191 -15.78 0.17 34.07
C THR A 191 -15.06 -1.18 34.07
N GLY A 192 -13.94 -1.24 34.81
CA GLY A 192 -13.17 -2.48 35.01
C GLY A 192 -12.17 -2.78 33.90
N LYS A 193 -11.90 -4.07 33.67
CA LYS A 193 -10.92 -4.50 32.65
C LYS A 193 -11.43 -4.21 31.25
N LEU A 194 -10.60 -3.56 30.44
CA LEU A 194 -10.88 -3.16 29.06
C LEU A 194 -9.91 -3.87 28.11
N LYS A 195 -10.43 -4.39 27.00
CA LYS A 195 -9.65 -4.80 25.82
C LYS A 195 -10.08 -3.98 24.62
N LEU A 196 -9.15 -3.67 23.71
CA LEU A 196 -9.43 -2.93 22.47
C LEU A 196 -9.13 -3.80 21.26
N TRP A 197 -10.05 -3.85 20.31
CA TRP A 197 -9.81 -4.37 18.96
C TRP A 197 -9.98 -3.22 17.97
N SER A 198 -8.90 -2.78 17.34
CA SER A 198 -8.95 -1.66 16.40
C SER A 198 -8.33 -2.00 15.07
N ALA A 199 -8.97 -1.53 14.00
CA ALA A 199 -8.50 -1.75 12.65
C ALA A 199 -8.72 -0.53 11.76
N GLY A 200 -7.79 -0.34 10.82
CA GLY A 200 -7.88 0.70 9.80
C GLY A 200 -7.13 0.30 8.53
N PHE A 201 -7.52 0.89 7.40
CA PHE A 201 -6.89 0.70 6.09
C PHE A 201 -6.38 2.05 5.56
N SER A 202 -5.22 2.11 4.92
CA SER A 202 -4.67 3.33 4.33
C SER A 202 -4.55 4.46 5.37
N ARG A 203 -5.04 5.68 5.09
CA ARG A 203 -5.11 6.79 6.05
C ARG A 203 -5.65 6.40 7.43
N ALA A 204 -6.73 5.62 7.48
CA ALA A 204 -7.35 5.20 8.74
C ALA A 204 -6.40 4.31 9.57
N SER A 205 -5.54 3.56 8.91
CA SER A 205 -4.53 2.73 9.57
C SER A 205 -3.39 3.56 10.18
N ALA A 206 -2.96 4.65 9.53
CA ALA A 206 -1.97 5.58 10.10
C ALA A 206 -2.53 6.28 11.35
N VAL A 207 -3.80 6.69 11.30
CA VAL A 207 -4.52 7.25 12.45
C VAL A 207 -4.62 6.23 13.59
N ASN A 208 -4.99 4.98 13.30
CA ASN A 208 -5.04 3.91 14.29
C ASN A 208 -3.65 3.65 14.92
N ASN A 209 -2.61 3.55 14.08
CA ASN A 209 -1.23 3.34 14.51
C ASN A 209 -0.79 4.42 15.51
N LEU A 210 -1.01 5.69 15.19
CA LEU A 210 -0.67 6.79 16.09
C LEU A 210 -1.53 6.83 17.36
N ALA A 211 -2.83 6.55 17.27
CA ALA A 211 -3.71 6.56 18.42
C ALA A 211 -3.34 5.47 19.44
N ILE A 212 -3.10 4.24 18.97
CA ILE A 212 -2.69 3.14 19.84
C ILE A 212 -1.26 3.35 20.36
N GLY A 213 -0.33 3.83 19.52
CA GLY A 213 1.02 4.18 19.98
C GLY A 213 1.01 5.26 21.07
N ARG A 214 0.11 6.25 20.99
CA ARG A 214 -0.08 7.24 22.06
C ARG A 214 -0.64 6.61 23.33
N LEU A 215 -1.54 5.62 23.24
CA LEU A 215 -2.01 4.85 24.39
C LEU A 215 -0.86 4.04 25.02
N ASP A 216 -0.11 3.28 24.24
CA ASP A 216 1.04 2.49 24.72
C ASP A 216 2.06 3.37 25.45
N ARG A 217 2.42 4.50 24.82
CA ARG A 217 3.32 5.48 25.41
C ARG A 217 2.78 6.02 26.73
N SER A 218 1.49 6.35 26.79
CA SER A 218 0.85 6.86 28.00
C SER A 218 0.90 5.84 29.16
N LEU A 219 0.74 4.55 28.85
CA LEU A 219 0.85 3.47 29.83
C LEU A 219 2.31 3.30 30.29
N TYR A 220 3.27 3.33 29.37
CA TYR A 220 4.70 3.23 29.68
C TYR A 220 5.19 4.37 30.58
N LEU A 221 4.74 5.60 30.33
CA LEU A 221 5.11 6.78 31.11
C LEU A 221 4.31 6.95 32.40
N ASN A 222 3.29 6.11 32.65
CA ASN A 222 2.32 6.26 33.75
C ASN A 222 1.54 7.59 33.69
N GLU A 223 1.16 8.02 32.49
CA GLU A 223 0.37 9.22 32.21
C GLU A 223 -0.93 8.86 31.47
N PRO A 224 -1.81 8.03 32.05
CA PRO A 224 -2.94 7.43 31.35
C PRO A 224 -3.88 8.49 30.76
N ILE A 225 -4.27 8.30 29.50
CA ILE A 225 -5.18 9.22 28.78
C ILE A 225 -6.64 8.75 28.76
N LEU A 226 -6.92 7.51 29.17
CA LEU A 226 -8.28 6.99 29.31
C LEU A 226 -8.85 7.29 30.70
N PRO A 227 -10.18 7.28 30.89
CA PRO A 227 -10.79 7.51 32.20
C PRO A 227 -10.33 6.48 33.25
N ASP A 228 -10.13 6.93 34.50
CA ASP A 228 -9.71 6.08 35.64
C ASP A 228 -10.71 4.97 36.01
N THR A 229 -11.89 4.95 35.38
CA THR A 229 -12.90 3.90 35.58
C THR A 229 -12.52 2.59 34.90
N VAL A 230 -11.59 2.61 33.95
CA VAL A 230 -11.13 1.43 33.22
C VAL A 230 -9.67 1.13 33.51
N SER A 231 -9.31 -0.14 33.36
CA SER A 231 -7.93 -0.63 33.42
C SER A 231 -7.61 -1.34 32.11
N ILE A 232 -6.47 -1.01 31.51
CA ILE A 232 -6.01 -1.59 30.25
C ILE A 232 -4.49 -1.79 30.31
N ALA A 233 -4.02 -2.82 29.63
CA ALA A 233 -2.60 -3.08 29.41
C ALA A 233 -2.31 -3.16 27.91
N LYS A 234 -1.04 -3.07 27.55
CA LYS A 234 -0.58 -3.22 26.16
C LYS A 234 -1.03 -4.55 25.56
N GLU A 235 -0.95 -5.61 26.36
CA GLU A 235 -1.32 -6.99 26.01
C GLU A 235 -2.83 -7.18 25.77
N ASP A 236 -3.64 -6.16 26.06
CA ASP A 236 -5.09 -6.12 25.87
C ASP A 236 -5.52 -5.20 24.69
N MET A 237 -4.57 -4.68 23.90
CA MET A 237 -4.83 -3.79 22.75
C MET A 237 -4.40 -4.41 21.42
N TYR A 238 -5.36 -4.96 20.67
CA TYR A 238 -5.16 -5.66 19.41
C TYR A 238 -5.31 -4.69 18.23
N ALA A 239 -4.20 -4.12 17.78
CA ALA A 239 -4.18 -3.09 16.74
C ALA A 239 -3.63 -3.64 15.42
N TYR A 240 -4.52 -3.76 14.43
CA TYR A 240 -4.20 -4.24 13.09
C TYR A 240 -4.36 -3.11 12.06
N CYS A 241 -3.25 -2.69 11.49
CA CYS A 241 -3.17 -1.56 10.57
C CYS A 241 -2.81 -2.10 9.18
N PHE A 242 -3.56 -1.75 8.14
CA PHE A 242 -3.36 -2.29 6.78
C PHE A 242 -2.96 -1.19 5.80
N GLU A 243 -1.92 -1.48 4.99
CA GLU A 243 -1.35 -0.57 4.01
C GLU A 243 -1.01 0.80 4.59
N VAL A 244 -0.16 0.77 5.63
CA VAL A 244 -0.04 1.83 6.63
C VAL A 244 0.91 2.95 6.20
N PRO A 245 0.41 4.16 5.88
CA PRO A 245 1.27 5.33 5.69
C PRO A 245 2.14 5.60 6.91
N MET A 246 3.30 6.23 6.72
CA MET A 246 4.24 6.51 7.80
C MET A 246 3.80 7.76 8.61
N GLY A 247 3.32 7.57 9.83
CA GLY A 247 2.86 8.67 10.70
C GLY A 247 3.76 8.98 11.89
N ALA A 248 4.49 7.98 12.39
CA ALA A 248 5.39 8.10 13.55
C ALA A 248 6.75 8.67 13.11
N SER A 249 7.63 9.04 14.05
CA SER A 249 8.92 9.61 13.69
C SER A 249 10.09 9.03 14.46
N PHE A 250 11.21 8.78 13.77
CA PHE A 250 12.47 8.39 14.41
C PHE A 250 13.07 9.48 15.31
N ASN A 251 12.56 10.71 15.25
CA ASN A 251 13.00 11.84 16.07
C ASN A 251 12.32 11.90 17.45
N GLU A 252 11.44 10.96 17.77
CA GLU A 252 10.89 10.83 19.12
C GLU A 252 11.94 10.31 20.12
N ASP A 253 11.74 10.61 21.39
CA ASP A 253 12.59 10.17 22.50
C ASP A 253 12.52 8.66 22.78
N ILE A 254 11.39 8.04 22.46
CA ILE A 254 11.23 6.59 22.46
C ILE A 254 11.13 6.14 21.00
N SER A 255 12.02 5.23 20.61
CA SER A 255 12.02 4.70 19.25
C SER A 255 10.64 4.12 18.88
N PRO A 256 10.04 4.49 17.73
CA PRO A 256 8.79 3.90 17.27
C PRO A 256 8.84 2.38 17.07
N ARG A 257 10.04 1.81 16.98
CA ARG A 257 10.29 0.36 16.84
C ARG A 257 10.57 -0.35 18.17
N SER A 258 10.38 0.35 19.29
CA SER A 258 10.51 -0.20 20.64
C SER A 258 9.49 -1.29 20.93
N GLU A 259 9.82 -2.19 21.85
CA GLU A 259 8.94 -3.27 22.33
C GLU A 259 7.68 -2.76 23.06
N ILE A 260 7.62 -1.47 23.40
CA ILE A 260 6.41 -0.87 23.98
C ILE A 260 5.27 -0.78 22.97
N TYR A 261 5.55 -0.89 21.67
CA TYR A 261 4.57 -0.77 20.58
C TYR A 261 4.30 -2.11 19.87
N ASN A 262 4.77 -3.23 20.41
CA ASN A 262 4.76 -4.55 19.74
C ASN A 262 3.39 -5.24 19.66
N ASN A 263 2.34 -4.59 20.15
CA ASN A 263 0.92 -4.92 20.00
C ASN A 263 0.28 -4.28 18.75
N ILE A 264 1.03 -3.45 18.01
CA ILE A 264 0.60 -2.83 16.75
C ILE A 264 1.24 -3.58 15.59
N PHE A 265 0.42 -4.20 14.75
CA PHE A 265 0.85 -4.90 13.53
C PHE A 265 0.47 -4.09 12.29
N ASN A 266 1.47 -3.71 11.49
CA ASN A 266 1.29 -3.01 10.22
C ASN A 266 1.44 -3.99 9.07
N ILE A 267 0.34 -4.40 8.46
CA ILE A 267 0.34 -5.31 7.30
C ILE A 267 0.64 -4.50 6.04
N ILE A 268 1.68 -4.88 5.31
CA ILE A 268 2.23 -4.09 4.19
C ILE A 268 2.33 -4.94 2.94
N ASN A 269 1.75 -4.45 1.85
CA ASN A 269 2.06 -4.89 0.50
C ASN A 269 3.27 -4.13 -0.04
N VAL A 270 4.36 -4.84 -0.37
CA VAL A 270 5.58 -4.19 -0.90
C VAL A 270 5.35 -3.47 -2.23
N TYR A 271 4.30 -3.82 -2.97
CA TYR A 271 3.94 -3.19 -4.24
C TYR A 271 3.09 -1.92 -4.08
N ASP A 272 2.63 -1.65 -2.86
CA ASP A 272 1.79 -0.51 -2.55
C ASP A 272 2.65 0.73 -2.21
N PRO A 273 2.44 1.87 -2.89
CA PRO A 273 3.17 3.11 -2.60
C PRO A 273 2.73 3.79 -1.30
N VAL A 274 1.51 3.54 -0.82
CA VAL A 274 0.93 4.27 0.33
C VAL A 274 1.69 4.01 1.63
N PRO A 275 2.12 2.77 1.93
CA PRO A 275 3.04 2.51 3.04
C PRO A 275 4.39 3.20 2.96
N MET A 276 4.76 3.79 1.82
CA MET A 276 6.06 4.45 1.63
C MET A 276 5.98 5.97 1.78
N VAL A 277 4.80 6.53 2.04
CA VAL A 277 4.58 7.97 2.16
C VAL A 277 3.99 8.37 3.52
N PRO A 278 4.32 9.56 4.04
CA PRO A 278 5.52 10.33 3.69
C PRO A 278 6.81 9.52 3.86
N MET A 279 7.85 9.95 3.16
CA MET A 279 9.05 9.13 2.93
C MET A 279 9.90 8.99 4.19
N GLU A 280 10.53 7.82 4.37
CA GLU A 280 11.48 7.55 5.46
C GLU A 280 12.63 8.58 5.52
N GLY A 281 13.07 9.08 4.36
CA GLY A 281 14.07 10.15 4.24
C GLY A 281 13.67 11.48 4.89
N LEU A 282 12.39 11.68 5.22
CA LEU A 282 11.89 12.81 6.01
C LEU A 282 11.83 12.52 7.52
N GLY A 283 12.36 11.38 7.96
CA GLY A 283 12.37 10.95 9.36
C GLY A 283 11.07 10.29 9.83
N PHE A 284 10.19 9.88 8.91
CA PHE A 284 8.95 9.19 9.22
C PHE A 284 9.11 7.67 9.27
N THR A 285 8.26 7.03 10.07
CA THR A 285 8.16 5.58 10.21
C THR A 285 6.78 5.21 10.77
N ARG A 286 6.63 3.99 11.30
CA ARG A 286 5.42 3.53 11.99
C ARG A 286 5.75 3.05 13.39
N TYR A 287 4.79 3.12 14.30
CA TYR A 287 4.87 2.38 15.56
C TYR A 287 4.69 0.88 15.30
N GLY A 288 5.36 0.05 16.09
CA GLY A 288 5.15 -1.39 16.12
C GLY A 288 5.81 -2.17 14.99
N ILE A 289 5.20 -3.30 14.64
CA ILE A 289 5.77 -4.36 13.81
C ILE A 289 5.18 -4.31 12.40
N ASP A 290 5.98 -3.93 11.41
CA ASP A 290 5.68 -4.15 10.00
C ASP A 290 5.67 -5.66 9.68
N CYS A 291 4.64 -6.09 8.94
CA CYS A 291 4.33 -7.47 8.59
C CYS A 291 4.09 -7.52 7.09
N TYR A 292 5.12 -7.93 6.33
CA TYR A 292 5.07 -7.88 4.87
C TYR A 292 4.32 -9.07 4.28
N LEU A 293 3.39 -8.79 3.36
CA LEU A 293 2.68 -9.80 2.59
C LEU A 293 3.64 -10.59 1.67
N PRO A 294 3.23 -11.80 1.21
CA PRO A 294 4.06 -12.63 0.34
C PRO A 294 4.56 -11.87 -0.89
N ASN A 295 5.87 -11.98 -1.14
CA ASN A 295 6.56 -11.42 -2.28
C ASN A 295 7.85 -12.24 -2.57
N PRO A 296 8.52 -12.04 -3.71
CA PRO A 296 9.69 -12.82 -4.07
C PRO A 296 10.81 -12.83 -3.02
N LEU A 297 10.96 -11.78 -2.21
CA LEU A 297 12.05 -11.67 -1.22
C LEU A 297 11.76 -12.42 0.08
N ASN A 298 10.51 -12.78 0.36
CA ASN A 298 10.14 -13.45 1.62
C ASN A 298 9.37 -14.76 1.47
N ASP A 299 9.01 -15.12 0.23
CA ASP A 299 8.34 -16.36 -0.11
C ASP A 299 9.12 -17.07 -1.23
N ILE A 300 9.78 -18.17 -0.88
CA ILE A 300 10.55 -18.98 -1.83
C ILE A 300 9.67 -19.67 -2.88
N ASN A 301 8.37 -19.85 -2.60
CA ASN A 301 7.40 -20.47 -3.50
C ASN A 301 6.46 -19.43 -4.13
N TYR A 302 6.86 -18.15 -4.15
CA TYR A 302 5.98 -17.03 -4.54
C TYR A 302 5.31 -17.23 -5.89
N GLU A 303 5.97 -17.80 -6.90
CA GLU A 303 5.33 -18.06 -8.21
C GLU A 303 4.11 -19.00 -8.10
N SER A 304 4.19 -20.07 -7.31
CA SER A 304 3.04 -20.96 -7.08
C SER A 304 2.01 -20.33 -6.15
N ASP A 305 2.46 -19.59 -5.15
CA ASP A 305 1.63 -19.00 -4.12
C ASP A 305 0.85 -17.78 -4.65
N LEU A 306 1.39 -17.07 -5.63
CA LEU A 306 0.71 -16.02 -6.40
C LEU A 306 -0.54 -16.54 -7.11
N ASN A 307 -0.54 -17.79 -7.60
CA ASN A 307 -1.75 -18.37 -8.21
C ASN A 307 -2.85 -18.61 -7.17
N THR A 308 -2.48 -18.98 -5.94
CA THR A 308 -3.42 -19.12 -4.82
C THR A 308 -3.99 -17.75 -4.44
N ILE A 309 -3.15 -16.71 -4.34
CA ILE A 309 -3.56 -15.33 -4.07
C ILE A 309 -4.53 -14.83 -5.15
N LYS A 310 -4.20 -15.02 -6.43
CA LYS A 310 -5.09 -14.69 -7.57
C LYS A 310 -6.42 -15.44 -7.49
N GLY A 311 -6.41 -16.70 -7.04
CA GLY A 311 -7.62 -17.49 -6.81
C GLY A 311 -8.55 -16.84 -5.79
N TYR A 312 -8.02 -16.40 -4.64
CA TYR A 312 -8.79 -15.67 -3.64
C TYR A 312 -9.25 -14.30 -4.13
N TYR A 313 -8.38 -13.55 -4.81
CA TYR A 313 -8.73 -12.27 -5.43
C TYR A 313 -9.95 -12.39 -6.35
N ASN A 314 -9.92 -13.35 -7.28
CA ASN A 314 -11.02 -13.60 -8.22
C ASN A 314 -12.30 -14.14 -7.55
N SER A 315 -12.20 -14.65 -6.33
CA SER A 315 -13.36 -15.13 -5.56
C SER A 315 -14.11 -14.00 -4.83
N LEU A 316 -13.46 -12.84 -4.62
CA LEU A 316 -14.08 -11.68 -3.98
C LEU A 316 -15.02 -10.98 -4.96
N GLU A 317 -16.23 -10.65 -4.52
CA GLU A 317 -17.29 -10.10 -5.37
C GLU A 317 -16.86 -8.80 -6.08
N ALA A 318 -16.12 -7.92 -5.38
CA ALA A 318 -15.66 -6.66 -5.95
C ALA A 318 -14.62 -6.80 -7.07
N SER A 319 -14.00 -7.99 -7.25
CA SER A 319 -12.98 -8.21 -8.28
C SER A 319 -13.52 -7.96 -9.71
N SER A 320 -14.80 -8.27 -9.98
CA SER A 320 -15.38 -8.02 -11.30
C SER A 320 -15.52 -6.54 -11.64
N ALA A 321 -15.67 -5.68 -10.62
CA ALA A 321 -15.76 -4.23 -10.79
C ALA A 321 -14.38 -3.56 -10.86
N ILE A 322 -13.41 -4.09 -10.11
CA ILE A 322 -12.04 -3.55 -10.07
C ILE A 322 -11.22 -4.01 -11.29
N GLY A 323 -11.47 -5.21 -11.80
CA GLY A 323 -10.81 -5.78 -12.97
C GLY A 323 -9.84 -6.92 -12.63
N GLU A 324 -9.16 -7.43 -13.66
CA GLU A 324 -8.22 -8.54 -13.51
C GLU A 324 -7.01 -8.14 -12.65
N TYR A 325 -6.48 -9.11 -11.88
CA TYR A 325 -5.21 -8.96 -11.18
C TYR A 325 -4.08 -8.56 -12.15
N CYS A 326 -3.34 -7.51 -11.80
CA CYS A 326 -2.33 -6.88 -12.65
C CYS A 326 -1.09 -6.36 -11.91
N ILE A 327 -0.96 -6.59 -10.60
CA ILE A 327 0.23 -6.16 -9.83
C ILE A 327 1.52 -6.79 -10.38
N ASP A 328 1.46 -8.05 -10.80
CA ASP A 328 2.55 -8.79 -11.42
C ASP A 328 2.81 -8.41 -12.88
N LYS A 329 2.02 -7.48 -13.44
CA LYS A 329 2.16 -6.99 -14.83
C LYS A 329 2.89 -5.64 -14.90
N PHE A 330 3.49 -5.19 -13.80
CA PHE A 330 4.36 -4.01 -13.81
C PHE A 330 5.58 -4.28 -14.71
N VAL A 331 5.93 -3.30 -15.55
CA VAL A 331 7.09 -3.39 -16.47
C VAL A 331 7.96 -2.15 -16.32
N TYR A 332 9.27 -2.36 -16.23
CA TYR A 332 10.25 -1.29 -16.27
C TYR A 332 10.66 -0.99 -17.72
N TYR A 333 10.69 0.30 -18.11
CA TYR A 333 11.06 0.75 -19.46
C TYR A 333 12.33 1.61 -19.38
N GLY A 334 13.43 1.16 -19.96
CA GLY A 334 14.74 1.84 -19.92
C GLY A 334 14.95 3.01 -20.89
N GLY A 335 13.93 3.48 -21.64
CA GLY A 335 14.07 4.64 -22.55
C GLY A 335 12.97 4.77 -23.63
N LEU A 336 12.99 5.89 -24.39
CA LEU A 336 12.26 6.02 -25.65
C LEU A 336 12.89 5.08 -26.69
N GLY A 337 12.19 4.01 -27.05
CA GLY A 337 12.55 3.29 -28.27
C GLY A 337 12.30 4.19 -29.48
N GLU A 338 13.37 4.71 -30.10
CA GLU A 338 13.31 5.12 -31.50
C GLU A 338 12.67 3.97 -32.31
N LYS A 339 11.67 4.31 -33.13
CA LYS A 339 11.10 3.49 -34.22
C LYS A 339 11.47 2.00 -34.19
N LYS A 340 10.64 1.17 -33.55
CA LYS A 340 10.64 -0.28 -33.76
C LYS A 340 10.22 -0.61 -35.20
N THR A 341 11.18 -0.57 -36.14
CA THR A 341 11.12 -1.35 -37.37
C THR A 341 12.08 -2.52 -37.24
N ASN A 342 11.52 -3.70 -36.99
CA ASN A 342 12.15 -5.01 -37.13
C ASN A 342 13.50 -5.20 -36.44
N TYR A 343 13.48 -5.46 -35.13
CA TYR A 343 14.50 -6.31 -34.52
C TYR A 343 13.83 -7.31 -33.57
N SER A 344 14.21 -8.57 -33.78
CA SER A 344 13.97 -9.75 -32.96
C SER A 344 14.33 -9.49 -31.49
N GLY A 345 13.58 -10.11 -30.58
CA GLY A 345 13.67 -9.88 -29.14
C GLY A 345 15.09 -9.91 -28.57
N ASP A 346 15.42 -8.84 -27.87
CA ASP A 346 16.24 -8.83 -26.67
C ASP A 346 15.59 -7.79 -25.74
N GLU A 347 15.18 -8.27 -24.57
CA GLU A 347 14.27 -7.65 -23.59
C GLU A 347 15.08 -7.01 -22.44
N ASP A 348 14.67 -5.79 -22.07
CA ASP A 348 14.78 -5.06 -20.80
C ASP A 348 16.05 -5.19 -19.90
N THR A 349 16.73 -4.05 -19.71
CA THR A 349 17.96 -3.90 -18.92
C THR A 349 17.79 -4.04 -17.39
N VAL A 350 16.55 -4.23 -16.89
CA VAL A 350 16.21 -4.15 -15.46
C VAL A 350 14.98 -5.02 -15.11
N ASN A 351 15.12 -5.98 -14.19
CA ASN A 351 14.02 -6.79 -13.65
C ASN A 351 13.44 -6.16 -12.36
N PHE A 352 12.94 -4.92 -12.44
CA PHE A 352 12.39 -4.23 -11.27
C PHE A 352 10.91 -4.53 -11.09
N HIS A 353 10.54 -4.97 -9.90
CA HIS A 353 9.13 -5.03 -9.51
C HIS A 353 8.62 -3.66 -9.05
N GLY A 354 7.32 -3.39 -9.21
CA GLY A 354 6.74 -2.06 -9.02
C GLY A 354 7.03 -1.41 -7.65
N GLY A 355 7.04 -2.21 -6.58
CA GLY A 355 7.37 -1.75 -5.23
C GLY A 355 8.75 -1.10 -5.08
N LEU A 356 9.79 -1.72 -5.67
CA LEU A 356 11.15 -1.17 -5.62
C LEU A 356 11.30 0.05 -6.51
N PHE A 357 10.65 0.06 -7.68
CA PHE A 357 10.57 1.26 -8.52
C PHE A 357 9.99 2.45 -7.75
N VAL A 358 8.88 2.26 -7.03
CA VAL A 358 8.27 3.32 -6.21
C VAL A 358 9.23 3.78 -5.12
N LYS A 359 9.87 2.85 -4.39
CA LYS A 359 10.84 3.18 -3.35
C LYS A 359 11.99 4.02 -3.89
N ASP A 360 12.54 3.65 -5.04
CA ASP A 360 13.63 4.36 -5.70
C ASP A 360 13.18 5.75 -6.16
N LEU A 361 12.03 5.86 -6.82
CA LEU A 361 11.44 7.14 -7.23
C LEU A 361 11.29 8.11 -6.04
N LEU A 362 10.79 7.63 -4.90
CA LEU A 362 10.63 8.42 -3.69
C LEU A 362 11.98 8.87 -3.12
N ASN A 363 13.01 8.03 -3.15
CA ASN A 363 14.36 8.42 -2.75
C ASN A 363 14.91 9.53 -3.66
N CYS A 364 14.75 9.41 -4.98
CA CYS A 364 15.13 10.46 -5.91
C CYS A 364 14.38 11.78 -5.60
N MET A 365 13.10 11.72 -5.24
CA MET A 365 12.35 12.93 -4.87
C MET A 365 12.93 13.65 -3.63
N ILE A 366 13.42 12.89 -2.64
CA ILE A 366 14.13 13.44 -1.48
C ILE A 366 15.44 14.10 -1.90
N GLU A 367 16.26 13.41 -2.69
CA GLU A 367 17.58 13.87 -3.13
C GLU A 367 17.51 15.13 -4.00
N GLU A 368 16.49 15.24 -4.86
CA GLU A 368 16.45 16.25 -5.92
C GLU A 368 15.73 17.55 -5.55
N GLY A 369 14.80 17.54 -4.60
CA GLY A 369 14.03 18.75 -4.35
C GLY A 369 13.17 18.83 -3.11
N ILE A 370 12.89 17.72 -2.42
CA ILE A 370 12.15 17.79 -1.16
C ILE A 370 13.10 18.04 0.01
N THR A 371 14.26 17.37 0.04
CA THR A 371 15.37 17.46 1.01
C THR A 371 15.03 17.28 2.50
N ASP A 372 14.02 17.96 3.02
CA ASP A 372 13.54 17.88 4.40
C ASP A 372 12.05 18.28 4.52
N ARG A 373 11.52 18.23 5.75
CA ARG A 373 10.11 18.53 6.03
C ARG A 373 9.76 20.01 5.91
N VAL A 374 10.71 20.91 6.15
CA VAL A 374 10.50 22.36 6.01
C VAL A 374 10.33 22.69 4.53
N ALA A 375 11.24 22.22 3.68
CA ALA A 375 11.16 22.41 2.24
C ALA A 375 9.91 21.76 1.64
N PHE A 376 9.48 20.58 2.12
CA PHE A 376 8.18 20.02 1.72
C PHE A 376 7.01 20.94 2.10
N LYS A 377 6.97 21.40 3.36
CA LYS A 377 5.88 22.24 3.86
C LYS A 377 5.76 23.55 3.08
N GLU A 378 6.89 24.23 2.85
CA GLU A 378 6.93 25.53 2.19
C GLU A 378 6.63 25.47 0.69
N ASN A 379 7.00 24.38 0.00
CA ASN A 379 6.96 24.33 -1.47
C ASN A 379 5.90 23.38 -2.06
N ILE A 380 5.39 22.43 -1.28
CA ILE A 380 4.59 21.31 -1.81
C ILE A 380 3.30 21.09 -1.00
N GLN A 381 3.39 21.09 0.34
CA GLN A 381 2.29 20.68 1.21
C GLN A 381 0.99 21.43 0.89
N ASP A 382 0.97 22.76 1.04
CA ASP A 382 -0.28 23.51 0.94
C ASP A 382 -0.89 23.42 -0.47
N GLY A 383 -0.04 23.35 -1.50
CA GLY A 383 -0.48 23.12 -2.87
C GLY A 383 -1.12 21.76 -3.08
N LEU A 384 -0.50 20.68 -2.61
CA LEU A 384 -1.10 19.34 -2.68
C LEU A 384 -2.38 19.23 -1.84
N ARG A 385 -2.42 19.85 -0.65
CA ARG A 385 -3.61 19.90 0.21
C ARG A 385 -4.78 20.56 -0.51
N GLU A 386 -4.54 21.68 -1.19
CA GLU A 386 -5.58 22.38 -1.93
C GLU A 386 -6.03 21.56 -3.15
N VAL A 387 -5.09 21.00 -3.92
CA VAL A 387 -5.40 20.10 -5.05
C VAL A 387 -6.28 18.93 -4.60
N PHE A 388 -5.94 18.25 -3.51
CA PHE A 388 -6.76 17.15 -3.01
C PHE A 388 -8.10 17.61 -2.45
N THR A 389 -8.16 18.77 -1.81
CA THR A 389 -9.45 19.35 -1.36
C THR A 389 -10.37 19.62 -2.57
N MET A 390 -9.82 20.19 -3.64
CA MET A 390 -10.53 20.46 -4.89
C MET A 390 -11.01 19.16 -5.56
N VAL A 391 -10.11 18.19 -5.75
CA VAL A 391 -10.37 16.94 -6.47
C VAL A 391 -11.35 16.02 -5.73
N PHE A 392 -11.25 15.95 -4.41
CA PHE A 392 -12.07 15.05 -3.59
C PHE A 392 -13.36 15.68 -3.05
N LYS A 393 -13.70 16.90 -3.47
CA LYS A 393 -14.88 17.64 -2.97
C LYS A 393 -16.21 16.93 -3.22
N ASN A 394 -16.33 16.13 -4.29
CA ASN A 394 -17.61 15.58 -4.76
C ASN A 394 -17.60 14.05 -5.00
N ASP A 395 -16.81 13.26 -4.23
CA ASP A 395 -16.64 11.80 -4.44
C ASP A 395 -16.14 11.39 -5.84
N THR A 396 -15.64 12.35 -6.61
CA THR A 396 -15.41 12.19 -8.04
C THR A 396 -14.25 11.26 -8.40
N MET A 397 -13.36 10.85 -7.49
CA MET A 397 -12.01 10.40 -7.91
C MET A 397 -11.81 8.90 -8.23
N SER A 398 -12.52 7.94 -7.62
CA SER A 398 -12.16 6.51 -7.86
C SER A 398 -12.27 6.11 -9.34
N GLU A 399 -13.20 6.70 -10.09
CA GLU A 399 -13.36 6.47 -11.53
C GLU A 399 -12.63 7.49 -12.41
N SER A 400 -12.03 8.55 -11.86
CA SER A 400 -11.75 9.78 -12.61
C SER A 400 -10.29 10.26 -12.59
N LEU A 401 -9.45 9.78 -11.65
CA LEU A 401 -8.00 9.98 -11.71
C LEU A 401 -7.38 9.25 -12.91
N TYR A 402 -7.87 8.06 -13.26
CA TYR A 402 -7.39 7.33 -14.44
C TYR A 402 -7.74 8.05 -15.75
N PRO A 403 -8.99 8.50 -15.98
CA PRO A 403 -9.30 9.41 -17.06
C PRO A 403 -8.51 10.72 -17.02
N PHE A 404 -8.22 11.30 -15.84
CA PHE A 404 -7.42 12.52 -15.74
C PHE A 404 -5.99 12.29 -16.19
N VAL A 405 -5.29 11.33 -15.58
CA VAL A 405 -3.90 10.98 -15.90
C VAL A 405 -3.82 10.47 -17.34
N GLY A 406 -4.79 9.67 -17.78
CA GLY A 406 -4.93 9.25 -19.17
C GLY A 406 -5.16 10.43 -20.12
N SER A 407 -5.98 11.41 -19.77
CA SER A 407 -6.22 12.63 -20.57
C SER A 407 -5.02 13.57 -20.55
N PHE A 408 -4.28 13.62 -19.44
CA PHE A 408 -3.04 14.37 -19.31
C PHE A 408 -1.96 13.75 -20.19
N ILE A 409 -1.72 12.44 -20.07
CA ILE A 409 -0.81 11.68 -20.94
C ILE A 409 -1.23 11.83 -22.41
N LEU A 410 -2.52 11.69 -22.71
CA LEU A 410 -3.04 11.87 -24.07
C LEU A 410 -2.87 13.31 -24.56
N SER A 411 -3.03 14.31 -23.70
CA SER A 411 -2.81 15.73 -24.04
C SER A 411 -1.33 16.01 -24.31
N ILE A 412 -0.42 15.40 -23.55
CA ILE A 412 1.02 15.41 -23.84
C ILE A 412 1.29 14.77 -25.21
N LEU A 413 0.69 13.61 -25.51
CA LEU A 413 0.91 12.88 -26.76
C LEU A 413 0.30 13.57 -27.99
N ILE A 414 -0.85 14.24 -27.83
CA ILE A 414 -1.60 14.88 -28.93
C ILE A 414 -1.10 16.32 -29.17
N ASN A 415 -0.89 17.09 -28.10
CA ASN A 415 -0.60 18.53 -28.20
C ASN A 415 0.88 18.84 -27.95
N GLY A 416 1.62 17.95 -27.29
CA GLY A 416 3.06 18.03 -27.12
C GLY A 416 3.77 17.20 -28.19
N ASN A 417 4.91 17.69 -28.67
CA ASN A 417 5.88 16.81 -29.30
C ASN A 417 6.62 16.11 -28.15
N ILE A 418 6.31 14.83 -27.87
CA ILE A 418 6.89 14.10 -26.74
C ILE A 418 8.42 14.09 -26.79
N ASP A 419 9.00 14.05 -28.00
CA ASP A 419 10.44 14.12 -28.21
C ASP A 419 10.99 15.49 -27.79
N TYR A 420 10.25 16.57 -28.05
CA TYR A 420 10.61 17.92 -27.59
C TYR A 420 10.50 18.06 -26.07
N LEU A 421 9.42 17.58 -25.46
CA LEU A 421 9.26 17.65 -24.00
C LEU A 421 10.33 16.84 -23.27
N ILE A 422 10.74 15.69 -23.83
CA ILE A 422 11.85 14.90 -23.30
C ILE A 422 13.19 15.61 -23.51
N ASP A 423 13.42 16.23 -24.68
CA ASP A 423 14.60 17.08 -24.91
C ASP A 423 14.68 18.24 -23.92
N GLU A 424 13.54 18.87 -23.60
CA GLU A 424 13.48 19.90 -22.56
C GLU A 424 13.76 19.35 -21.17
N ILE A 425 13.21 18.19 -20.79
CA ILE A 425 13.56 17.54 -19.52
C ILE A 425 15.07 17.32 -19.44
N MET A 426 15.73 16.89 -20.52
CA MET A 426 17.16 16.59 -20.54
C MET A 426 18.05 17.84 -20.54
N HIS A 427 17.70 18.87 -21.31
CA HIS A 427 18.59 20.00 -21.58
C HIS A 427 18.15 21.33 -20.95
N ASN A 428 16.84 21.52 -20.71
CA ASN A 428 16.26 22.78 -20.23
C ASN A 428 15.05 22.52 -19.29
N PRO A 429 15.24 21.88 -18.13
CA PRO A 429 14.13 21.42 -17.28
C PRO A 429 13.20 22.54 -16.79
N ASP A 430 13.70 23.77 -16.62
CA ASP A 430 12.85 24.91 -16.27
C ASP A 430 11.88 25.30 -17.40
N ASN A 431 12.28 25.11 -18.66
CA ASN A 431 11.40 25.34 -19.81
C ASN A 431 10.30 24.26 -19.85
N PHE A 432 10.64 23.00 -19.58
CA PHE A 432 9.65 21.92 -19.50
C PHE A 432 8.52 22.26 -18.51
N VAL A 433 8.86 22.79 -17.33
CA VAL A 433 7.83 23.21 -16.35
C VAL A 433 6.94 24.31 -16.95
N ASN A 434 7.52 25.31 -17.64
CA ASN A 434 6.73 26.38 -18.24
C ASN A 434 5.86 25.89 -19.41
N ASP A 435 6.30 24.89 -20.16
CA ASP A 435 5.61 24.35 -21.33
C ASP A 435 4.54 23.31 -20.95
N ILE A 436 4.74 22.56 -19.87
CA ILE A 436 3.76 21.58 -19.38
C ILE A 436 2.61 22.23 -18.61
N MET A 437 2.83 23.36 -17.94
CA MET A 437 1.77 24.06 -17.18
C MET A 437 0.54 24.43 -18.04
N PRO A 438 0.68 25.03 -19.25
CA PRO A 438 -0.44 25.26 -20.15
C PRO A 438 -1.19 23.98 -20.56
N ILE A 439 -0.50 22.85 -20.74
CA ILE A 439 -1.11 21.56 -21.09
C ILE A 439 -1.95 21.04 -19.93
N ILE A 440 -1.42 21.13 -18.69
CA ILE A 440 -2.17 20.79 -17.48
C ILE A 440 -3.41 21.68 -17.37
N LYS A 441 -3.25 23.00 -17.54
CA LYS A 441 -4.34 23.97 -17.48
C LYS A 441 -5.46 23.62 -18.47
N MET A 442 -5.11 23.31 -19.71
CA MET A 442 -6.08 22.91 -20.74
C MET A 442 -6.74 21.57 -20.41
N THR A 443 -5.99 20.62 -19.85
CA THR A 443 -6.54 19.33 -19.39
C THR A 443 -7.59 19.55 -18.30
N VAL A 444 -7.29 20.42 -17.34
CA VAL A 444 -8.21 20.81 -16.26
C VAL A 444 -9.44 21.53 -16.83
N GLU A 445 -9.27 22.50 -17.73
CA GLU A 445 -10.36 23.24 -18.40
C GLU A 445 -11.33 22.33 -19.15
N ASN A 446 -10.82 21.27 -19.77
CA ASN A 446 -11.61 20.31 -20.53
C ASN A 446 -12.15 19.16 -19.67
N SER A 447 -11.81 19.10 -18.38
CA SER A 447 -12.25 18.05 -17.48
C SER A 447 -13.48 18.49 -16.67
N THR A 448 -14.44 17.58 -16.49
CA THR A 448 -15.56 17.76 -15.54
C THR A 448 -15.17 17.47 -14.08
N LEU A 449 -13.89 17.13 -13.86
CA LEU A 449 -13.34 16.70 -12.57
C LEU A 449 -13.29 17.82 -11.55
N LEU A 450 -13.17 19.04 -12.05
CA LEU A 450 -12.81 20.24 -11.31
C LEU A 450 -13.88 21.32 -11.50
N ASP A 451 -15.14 20.90 -11.64
CA ASP A 451 -16.29 21.81 -11.73
C ASP A 451 -16.28 22.81 -10.56
N GLY A 452 -16.13 24.09 -10.89
CA GLY A 452 -16.05 25.19 -9.91
C GLY A 452 -14.65 25.47 -9.36
N VAL A 453 -13.60 24.85 -9.89
CA VAL A 453 -12.19 25.10 -9.56
C VAL A 453 -11.55 25.92 -10.68
N SER A 454 -10.77 26.94 -10.32
CA SER A 454 -10.02 27.73 -11.29
C SER A 454 -8.84 26.93 -11.84
N PRO A 455 -8.74 26.69 -13.16
CA PRO A 455 -7.61 25.98 -13.77
C PRO A 455 -6.26 26.65 -13.47
N LEU A 456 -6.25 27.97 -13.40
CA LEU A 456 -5.06 28.75 -13.04
C LEU A 456 -4.64 28.49 -11.58
N GLU A 457 -5.61 28.45 -10.68
CA GLU A 457 -5.36 28.17 -9.27
C GLU A 457 -4.79 26.76 -9.09
N PHE A 458 -5.41 25.75 -9.71
CA PHE A 458 -4.91 24.38 -9.72
C PHE A 458 -3.44 24.32 -10.19
N CYS A 459 -3.11 24.99 -11.31
CA CYS A 459 -1.74 25.01 -11.84
C CYS A 459 -0.75 25.64 -10.85
N ASN A 460 -1.14 26.73 -10.18
CA ASN A 460 -0.30 27.37 -9.18
C ASN A 460 -0.01 26.42 -8.00
N GLN A 461 -1.02 25.66 -7.56
CA GLN A 461 -0.89 24.73 -6.44
C GLN A 461 -0.04 23.50 -6.75
N ILE A 462 -0.11 22.96 -7.98
CA ILE A 462 0.67 21.76 -8.35
C ILE A 462 2.10 22.06 -8.82
N LYS A 463 2.43 23.34 -9.10
CA LYS A 463 3.72 23.74 -9.71
C LYS A 463 4.94 23.29 -8.91
N GLY A 464 4.91 23.38 -7.58
CA GLY A 464 6.02 22.94 -6.73
C GLY A 464 6.30 21.45 -6.88
N PHE A 465 5.24 20.64 -6.89
CA PHE A 465 5.34 19.19 -7.09
C PHE A 465 5.86 18.82 -8.49
N ILE A 466 5.36 19.48 -9.54
CA ILE A 466 5.83 19.24 -10.91
C ILE A 466 7.30 19.64 -11.09
N THR A 467 7.75 20.72 -10.44
CA THR A 467 9.16 21.12 -10.43
C THR A 467 10.04 20.01 -9.84
N VAL A 468 9.64 19.39 -8.72
CA VAL A 468 10.39 18.27 -8.12
C VAL A 468 10.44 17.07 -9.06
N LEU A 469 9.30 16.65 -9.60
CA LEU A 469 9.27 15.53 -10.56
C LEU A 469 10.13 15.80 -11.79
N THR A 470 10.15 17.04 -12.29
CA THR A 470 10.98 17.43 -13.44
C THR A 470 12.47 17.29 -13.13
N LYS A 471 12.91 17.67 -11.92
CA LYS A 471 14.30 17.48 -11.49
C LYS A 471 14.65 15.99 -11.39
N VAL A 472 13.74 15.19 -10.83
CA VAL A 472 13.90 13.73 -10.78
C VAL A 472 14.03 13.15 -12.19
N PHE A 473 13.15 13.49 -13.12
CA PHE A 473 13.24 12.99 -14.50
C PHE A 473 14.47 13.52 -15.27
N ASN A 474 14.96 14.71 -14.94
CA ASN A 474 16.18 15.24 -15.53
C ASN A 474 17.43 14.46 -15.08
N ARG A 475 17.53 14.12 -13.79
CA ARG A 475 18.71 13.43 -13.23
C ARG A 475 18.64 11.91 -13.30
N HIS A 476 17.42 11.38 -13.21
CA HIS A 476 17.10 9.95 -13.12
C HIS A 476 16.10 9.58 -14.22
N LEU A 477 16.44 9.85 -15.49
CA LEU A 477 15.52 9.73 -16.64
C LEU A 477 14.85 8.36 -16.76
N TYR A 478 15.51 7.32 -16.25
CA TYR A 478 14.98 5.96 -16.20
C TYR A 478 13.67 5.83 -15.39
N THR A 479 13.36 6.81 -14.53
CA THR A 479 12.12 6.85 -13.74
C THR A 479 10.90 7.36 -14.53
N LEU A 480 11.12 8.11 -15.62
CA LEU A 480 10.06 8.80 -16.36
C LEU A 480 9.07 7.82 -17.01
N PHE A 481 9.56 6.88 -17.81
CA PHE A 481 8.68 5.98 -18.58
C PHE A 481 7.90 5.00 -17.71
N PRO A 482 8.50 4.37 -16.69
CA PRO A 482 7.73 3.53 -15.78
C PRO A 482 6.66 4.34 -15.02
N PHE A 483 6.93 5.61 -14.67
CA PHE A 483 5.98 6.49 -13.98
C PHE A 483 4.77 6.86 -14.84
N VAL A 484 4.97 7.19 -16.11
CA VAL A 484 3.87 7.62 -17.01
C VAL A 484 3.14 6.47 -17.72
N SER A 485 3.57 5.22 -17.52
CA SER A 485 2.91 4.05 -18.10
C SER A 485 1.55 3.77 -17.44
N LEU A 486 0.48 3.80 -18.24
CA LEU A 486 -0.89 3.49 -17.77
C LEU A 486 -1.00 2.07 -17.16
N ASN A 487 -0.27 1.10 -17.68
CA ASN A 487 -0.29 -0.27 -17.14
C ASN A 487 0.39 -0.33 -15.77
N ASN A 488 1.51 0.38 -15.61
CA ASN A 488 2.22 0.45 -14.32
C ASN A 488 1.39 1.20 -13.28
N LEU A 489 0.74 2.29 -13.66
CA LEU A 489 -0.17 3.03 -12.78
C LEU A 489 -1.33 2.15 -12.30
N LYS A 490 -1.89 1.30 -13.17
CA LYS A 490 -2.90 0.30 -12.79
C LYS A 490 -2.35 -0.71 -11.79
N ALA A 491 -1.17 -1.27 -12.04
CA ALA A 491 -0.52 -2.23 -11.15
C ALA A 491 -0.27 -1.63 -9.75
N ILE A 492 0.33 -0.43 -9.70
CA ILE A 492 0.62 0.32 -8.47
C ILE A 492 -0.67 0.63 -7.71
N THR A 493 -1.70 1.11 -8.39
CA THR A 493 -2.98 1.47 -7.73
C THR A 493 -3.76 0.23 -7.28
N GLN A 494 -3.65 -0.90 -8.00
CA GLN A 494 -4.28 -2.15 -7.60
C GLN A 494 -3.62 -2.74 -6.35
N ALA A 495 -2.31 -2.49 -6.16
CA ALA A 495 -1.61 -2.91 -4.94
C ALA A 495 -2.21 -2.30 -3.67
N HIS A 496 -2.73 -1.06 -3.76
CA HIS A 496 -3.44 -0.37 -2.66
C HIS A 496 -4.93 -0.73 -2.54
N GLN A 497 -5.44 -1.71 -3.29
CA GLN A 497 -6.84 -2.10 -3.15
C GLN A 497 -7.04 -3.01 -1.93
N PRO A 498 -8.07 -2.77 -1.09
CA PRO A 498 -8.32 -3.56 0.11
C PRO A 498 -8.57 -5.04 -0.20
N ILE A 499 -9.16 -5.34 -1.36
CA ILE A 499 -9.37 -6.73 -1.81
C ILE A 499 -8.07 -7.46 -2.19
N THR A 500 -7.03 -6.73 -2.60
CA THR A 500 -5.70 -7.29 -2.84
C THR A 500 -5.08 -7.73 -1.52
N CYS A 501 -5.16 -6.86 -0.50
CA CYS A 501 -4.70 -7.18 0.86
C CYS A 501 -5.50 -8.37 1.43
N MET A 502 -6.82 -8.37 1.27
CA MET A 502 -7.71 -9.45 1.72
C MET A 502 -7.36 -10.79 1.05
N ALA A 503 -7.11 -10.81 -0.26
CA ALA A 503 -6.74 -12.02 -0.97
C ALA A 503 -5.44 -12.65 -0.43
N ASN A 504 -4.45 -11.82 -0.10
CA ASN A 504 -3.22 -12.29 0.54
C ASN A 504 -3.49 -12.86 1.94
N LEU A 505 -4.24 -12.14 2.78
CA LEU A 505 -4.55 -12.60 4.14
C LEU A 505 -5.35 -13.91 4.14
N MET A 506 -6.39 -14.02 3.31
CA MET A 506 -7.16 -15.26 3.14
C MET A 506 -6.27 -16.44 2.70
N SER A 507 -5.25 -16.18 1.88
CA SER A 507 -4.33 -17.23 1.44
C SER A 507 -3.39 -17.73 2.55
N MET A 508 -3.18 -16.91 3.60
CA MET A 508 -2.34 -17.19 4.76
C MET A 508 -3.15 -17.62 6.00
N ASP A 509 -4.47 -17.49 5.97
CA ASP A 509 -5.34 -17.80 7.11
C ASP A 509 -5.82 -19.27 7.06
N PRO A 510 -5.56 -20.09 8.10
CA PRO A 510 -6.03 -21.48 8.16
C PRO A 510 -7.57 -21.65 8.13
N ASN A 511 -8.34 -20.61 8.45
CA ASN A 511 -9.81 -20.66 8.32
C ASN A 511 -10.29 -20.61 6.86
N TYR A 512 -9.45 -20.13 5.94
CA TYR A 512 -9.77 -20.03 4.51
C TYR A 512 -8.98 -21.02 3.67
N ASN A 513 -7.69 -21.18 3.98
CA ASN A 513 -6.78 -22.03 3.22
C ASN A 513 -6.33 -23.22 4.07
N LYS A 514 -6.66 -24.44 3.62
CA LYS A 514 -6.22 -25.69 4.31
C LYS A 514 -4.71 -25.92 4.23
N LYS A 515 -4.01 -25.22 3.34
CA LYS A 515 -2.55 -25.20 3.22
C LYS A 515 -2.09 -23.74 3.18
N PRO A 516 -2.15 -23.02 4.31
CA PRO A 516 -1.81 -21.61 4.36
C PRO A 516 -0.42 -21.34 3.78
N ILE A 517 -0.31 -20.26 3.01
CA ILE A 517 0.98 -19.74 2.56
C ILE A 517 1.81 -19.36 3.78
N LYS A 518 3.11 -19.67 3.73
CA LYS A 518 4.07 -19.36 4.79
C LYS A 518 5.22 -18.55 4.20
N CYS A 519 5.38 -17.32 4.68
CA CYS A 519 6.46 -16.43 4.31
C CYS A 519 7.09 -15.80 5.55
N ASP A 520 8.31 -15.27 5.41
CA ASP A 520 8.92 -14.42 6.44
C ASP A 520 8.35 -13.00 6.37
N MET A 521 7.47 -12.66 7.31
CA MET A 521 6.83 -11.34 7.32
C MET A 521 7.76 -10.20 7.79
N SER A 522 9.03 -10.45 8.12
CA SER A 522 9.99 -9.43 8.59
C SER A 522 10.37 -8.37 7.55
N GLY A 523 10.21 -8.69 6.27
CA GLY A 523 10.65 -7.83 5.16
C GLY A 523 12.16 -7.68 5.04
N GLY A 524 12.95 -8.52 5.71
CA GLY A 524 14.40 -8.51 5.60
C GLY A 524 14.89 -8.97 4.22
N TYR A 525 15.97 -8.36 3.73
CA TYR A 525 16.61 -8.72 2.46
C TYR A 525 18.09 -8.30 2.45
N TYR A 526 18.85 -8.89 1.52
CA TYR A 526 20.17 -8.38 1.13
C TYR A 526 20.05 -7.43 -0.06
N TYR A 527 20.77 -6.32 -0.02
CA TYR A 527 20.95 -5.38 -1.13
C TYR A 527 22.40 -5.45 -1.60
N VAL A 528 22.60 -5.87 -2.84
CA VAL A 528 23.90 -5.96 -3.50
C VAL A 528 24.06 -4.74 -4.39
N GLU A 529 25.21 -4.08 -4.28
CA GLU A 529 25.60 -2.96 -5.13
C GLU A 529 27.00 -3.21 -5.70
N ILE A 530 27.12 -3.19 -7.03
CA ILE A 530 28.37 -3.38 -7.77
C ILE A 530 28.56 -2.16 -8.68
N PRO A 531 29.62 -1.34 -8.52
CA PRO A 531 29.92 -0.26 -9.45
C PRO A 531 30.07 -0.77 -10.88
N HIS A 532 29.52 -0.05 -11.84
CA HIS A 532 29.43 -0.46 -13.24
C HIS A 532 29.46 0.78 -14.17
N GLU A 533 30.65 1.31 -14.43
CA GLU A 533 30.86 2.54 -15.21
C GLU A 533 30.93 2.34 -16.73
N SER A 534 31.01 1.10 -17.22
CA SER A 534 31.16 0.78 -18.64
C SER A 534 30.19 -0.30 -19.09
N ASP A 535 29.70 -0.29 -20.33
CA ASP A 535 28.83 -1.34 -20.88
C ASP A 535 29.51 -2.72 -21.05
N SER A 536 30.82 -2.80 -20.75
CA SER A 536 31.59 -4.04 -20.71
C SER A 536 31.65 -4.63 -19.31
N GLY A 537 31.25 -5.90 -19.18
CA GLY A 537 31.44 -6.67 -17.96
C GLY A 537 30.49 -7.86 -17.84
N TYR A 538 30.81 -8.72 -16.89
CA TYR A 538 30.04 -9.91 -16.55
C TYR A 538 29.73 -9.89 -15.06
N ILE A 539 28.47 -10.13 -14.71
CA ILE A 539 28.04 -10.36 -13.33
C ILE A 539 27.14 -11.59 -13.33
N ASN A 540 27.35 -12.50 -12.39
CA ASN A 540 26.47 -13.64 -12.14
C ASN A 540 26.31 -13.86 -10.64
N ILE A 541 25.06 -13.90 -10.19
CA ILE A 541 24.70 -14.19 -8.80
C ILE A 541 24.06 -15.57 -8.77
N SER A 542 24.61 -16.44 -7.95
CA SER A 542 24.06 -17.76 -7.64
C SER A 542 23.57 -17.80 -6.20
N MET A 543 22.38 -18.36 -5.99
CA MET A 543 21.77 -18.63 -4.69
C MET A 543 21.72 -20.14 -4.48
N ASP A 544 22.32 -20.63 -3.40
CA ASP A 544 22.43 -22.07 -3.09
C ASP A 544 22.94 -22.92 -4.28
N GLY A 545 23.85 -22.36 -5.08
CA GLY A 545 24.46 -23.00 -6.24
C GLY A 545 23.64 -22.94 -7.54
N LYS A 546 22.50 -22.23 -7.56
CA LYS A 546 21.71 -21.98 -8.79
C LYS A 546 21.83 -20.52 -9.20
N ASP A 547 22.12 -20.26 -10.47
CA ASP A 547 22.13 -18.89 -11.01
C ASP A 547 20.74 -18.26 -10.95
N ILE A 548 20.66 -17.05 -10.39
CA ILE A 548 19.42 -16.30 -10.19
C ILE A 548 19.44 -14.91 -10.84
N ALA A 549 20.63 -14.33 -11.06
CA ALA A 549 20.77 -13.06 -11.75
C ALA A 549 22.04 -13.09 -12.60
N ARG A 550 21.96 -12.56 -13.81
CA ARG A 550 23.11 -12.44 -14.71
C ARG A 550 23.05 -11.14 -15.48
N MET A 551 24.21 -10.57 -15.76
CA MET A 551 24.37 -9.42 -16.64
C MET A 551 25.59 -9.65 -17.54
N GLU A 552 25.40 -9.39 -18.83
CA GLU A 552 26.41 -9.49 -19.88
C GLU A 552 26.43 -8.17 -20.68
N SER A 553 27.43 -7.98 -21.55
CA SER A 553 27.52 -6.79 -22.43
C SER A 553 26.27 -6.62 -23.27
N GLY A 554 25.38 -5.73 -22.83
CA GLY A 554 24.07 -5.47 -23.46
C GLY A 554 22.90 -5.40 -22.48
N GLY A 555 23.01 -5.94 -21.26
CA GLY A 555 21.95 -5.84 -20.25
C GLY A 555 21.85 -7.02 -19.28
N ALA A 556 20.90 -6.92 -18.37
CA ALA A 556 20.54 -8.01 -17.46
C ALA A 556 19.80 -9.13 -18.23
N ILE A 557 20.08 -10.39 -17.90
CA ILE A 557 19.37 -11.55 -18.44
C ILE A 557 18.41 -12.03 -17.35
N ASN A 558 17.13 -12.17 -17.68
CA ASN A 558 16.11 -12.65 -16.74
C ASN A 558 16.27 -14.17 -16.47
N LEU A 559 16.61 -14.53 -15.23
CA LEU A 559 16.83 -15.91 -14.77
C LEU A 559 15.90 -16.29 -13.60
N SER A 560 15.23 -15.31 -12.98
CA SER A 560 14.43 -15.52 -11.77
C SER A 560 13.42 -14.38 -11.54
N MET A 561 12.53 -14.59 -10.57
CA MET A 561 11.58 -13.58 -10.09
C MET A 561 12.20 -12.47 -9.22
N TYR A 562 13.50 -12.53 -8.89
CA TYR A 562 14.15 -11.56 -8.01
C TYR A 562 14.48 -10.27 -8.75
N THR A 563 14.52 -9.16 -8.01
CA THR A 563 14.83 -7.86 -8.61
C THR A 563 16.33 -7.61 -8.70
N TYR A 564 16.79 -7.36 -9.93
CA TYR A 564 18.15 -6.95 -10.24
C TYR A 564 18.21 -6.22 -11.58
N GLY A 565 19.28 -5.46 -11.79
CA GLY A 565 19.49 -4.73 -13.03
C GLY A 565 20.52 -3.61 -12.88
N ARG A 566 20.75 -2.91 -13.99
CA ARG A 566 21.61 -1.73 -13.99
C ARG A 566 20.79 -0.47 -13.69
N LEU A 567 21.25 0.29 -12.71
CA LEU A 567 20.74 1.62 -12.35
C LEU A 567 21.92 2.60 -12.45
N ASP A 568 21.83 3.55 -13.38
CA ASP A 568 22.93 4.48 -13.71
C ASP A 568 24.28 3.76 -13.91
N ASN A 569 25.25 4.04 -13.03
CA ASN A 569 26.60 3.48 -13.04
C ASN A 569 26.77 2.32 -12.04
N LYS A 570 25.69 1.61 -11.70
CA LYS A 570 25.70 0.52 -10.73
C LYS A 570 24.85 -0.65 -11.20
N PHE A 571 25.28 -1.86 -10.90
CA PHE A 571 24.40 -3.02 -10.87
C PHE A 571 23.87 -3.21 -9.45
N ILE A 572 22.57 -3.44 -9.33
CA ILE A 572 21.91 -3.70 -8.06
C ILE A 572 21.16 -5.03 -8.08
N ALA A 573 21.06 -5.69 -6.93
CA ALA A 573 20.19 -6.85 -6.73
C ALA A 573 19.62 -6.90 -5.32
N TYR A 574 18.37 -7.34 -5.20
CA TYR A 574 17.66 -7.58 -3.93
C TYR A 574 17.45 -9.08 -3.76
N LEU A 575 17.96 -9.63 -2.67
CA LEU A 575 18.05 -11.07 -2.46
C LEU A 575 17.42 -11.49 -1.13
N PRO A 576 16.73 -12.64 -1.06
CA PRO A 576 16.11 -13.12 0.18
C PRO A 576 17.16 -13.43 1.26
N LEU A 577 16.77 -13.30 2.54
CA LEU A 577 17.60 -13.72 3.67
C LEU A 577 17.63 -15.26 3.81
N GLY A 578 18.63 -15.78 4.53
CA GLY A 578 18.68 -17.21 4.91
C GLY A 578 19.26 -18.16 3.86
N HIS A 579 19.81 -17.62 2.77
CA HIS A 579 20.43 -18.37 1.68
C HIS A 579 21.92 -18.07 1.58
N SER A 580 22.69 -18.99 0.98
CA SER A 580 24.10 -18.78 0.66
C SER A 580 24.24 -18.18 -0.73
N TYR A 581 25.07 -17.15 -0.87
CA TYR A 581 25.25 -16.47 -2.15
C TYR A 581 26.68 -16.58 -2.67
N SER A 582 26.81 -16.65 -4.00
CA SER A 582 28.07 -16.51 -4.73
C SER A 582 27.89 -15.49 -5.83
N ILE A 583 28.71 -14.44 -5.83
CA ILE A 583 28.70 -13.39 -6.85
C ILE A 583 30.00 -13.47 -7.62
N LEU A 584 29.92 -13.84 -8.89
CA LEU A 584 31.03 -13.76 -9.83
C LEU A 584 30.92 -12.44 -10.59
N SER A 585 31.96 -11.61 -10.55
CA SER A 585 32.00 -10.34 -11.27
C SER A 585 33.35 -10.13 -11.94
N SER A 586 33.32 -9.69 -13.21
CA SER A 586 34.50 -9.20 -13.92
C SER A 586 34.78 -7.72 -13.66
N ILE A 587 33.92 -7.05 -12.87
CA ILE A 587 34.02 -5.64 -12.53
C ILE A 587 34.28 -5.51 -11.03
N GLY A 588 35.46 -5.02 -10.67
CA GLY A 588 35.92 -4.89 -9.28
C GLY A 588 34.97 -4.08 -8.39
N GLY A 589 34.83 -4.50 -7.13
CA GLY A 589 34.04 -3.80 -6.11
C GLY A 589 32.62 -4.36 -5.96
N CYS A 590 32.28 -4.82 -4.77
CA CYS A 590 30.92 -5.27 -4.45
C CYS A 590 30.64 -4.94 -2.99
N ASN A 591 29.53 -4.24 -2.75
CA ASN A 591 29.02 -3.96 -1.42
C ASN A 591 27.73 -4.77 -1.22
N VAL A 592 27.66 -5.49 -0.10
CA VAL A 592 26.47 -6.23 0.29
C VAL A 592 25.97 -5.65 1.60
N TYR A 593 24.71 -5.24 1.59
CA TYR A 593 24.03 -4.68 2.75
C TYR A 593 22.92 -5.62 3.19
N LYS A 594 22.68 -5.71 4.49
CA LYS A 594 21.50 -6.35 5.06
C LYS A 594 20.55 -5.29 5.57
N TYR A 595 19.29 -5.35 5.14
CA TYR A 595 18.17 -4.64 5.75
C TYR A 595 17.46 -5.56 6.75
N ASP A 596 17.17 -5.04 7.93
CA ASP A 596 16.46 -5.73 9.01
C ASP A 596 15.59 -4.73 9.77
N GLN A 597 14.29 -4.96 9.83
CA GLN A 597 13.36 -4.04 10.49
C GLN A 597 13.66 -3.85 11.98
N LYS A 598 14.27 -4.84 12.65
CA LYS A 598 14.65 -4.73 14.06
C LYS A 598 15.75 -3.67 14.27
N TYR A 599 16.52 -3.38 13.23
CA TYR A 599 17.59 -2.40 13.20
C TYR A 599 17.44 -1.53 11.94
N PRO A 600 16.48 -0.59 11.93
CA PRO A 600 16.16 0.18 10.74
C PRO A 600 17.40 0.91 10.23
N GLY A 601 17.84 0.51 9.04
CA GLY A 601 19.11 0.90 8.43
C GLY A 601 19.77 -0.26 7.68
N MET A 602 20.56 0.06 6.66
CA MET A 602 21.36 -0.93 5.94
C MET A 602 22.71 -1.14 6.63
N SER A 603 23.04 -2.38 6.96
CA SER A 603 24.31 -2.75 7.59
C SER A 603 25.21 -3.51 6.61
N LEU A 604 26.49 -3.15 6.56
CA LEU A 604 27.45 -3.84 5.68
C LEU A 604 27.67 -5.28 6.15
N VAL A 605 27.56 -6.22 5.23
CA VAL A 605 27.74 -7.66 5.47
C VAL A 605 29.22 -8.02 5.26
N SER A 606 29.78 -8.81 6.18
CA SER A 606 31.12 -9.36 6.00
C SER A 606 31.10 -10.41 4.89
N CYS A 607 32.00 -10.27 3.92
CA CYS A 607 32.05 -11.15 2.75
C CYS A 607 33.45 -11.73 2.56
N SER A 608 33.53 -12.96 2.05
CA SER A 608 34.80 -13.59 1.67
C SER A 608 35.04 -13.40 0.18
N ARG A 609 36.09 -12.66 -0.17
CA ARG A 609 36.51 -12.42 -1.56
C ARG A 609 37.61 -13.40 -1.97
N ILE A 610 37.42 -14.04 -3.12
CA ILE A 610 38.40 -14.93 -3.76
C ILE A 610 38.69 -14.35 -5.15
N ASP A 611 39.93 -13.93 -5.38
CA ASP A 611 40.37 -13.47 -6.70
C ASP A 611 40.83 -14.66 -7.54
N ASP A 612 40.40 -14.74 -8.81
CA ASP A 612 40.97 -15.70 -9.76
C ASP A 612 42.35 -15.18 -10.22
N PRO A 613 43.44 -15.93 -10.04
CA PRO A 613 44.77 -15.47 -10.46
C PRO A 613 44.97 -15.46 -11.99
N TYR A 614 44.02 -15.97 -12.77
CA TYR A 614 44.12 -16.13 -14.23
C TYR A 614 43.09 -15.30 -15.02
N THR A 615 42.12 -14.68 -14.37
CA THR A 615 41.12 -13.79 -14.99
C THR A 615 40.99 -12.49 -14.17
N ASP A 616 40.37 -11.45 -14.74
CA ASP A 616 40.01 -10.23 -13.98
C ASP A 616 38.71 -10.42 -13.16
N GLU A 617 38.33 -11.68 -12.88
CA GLU A 617 37.12 -12.03 -12.15
C GLU A 617 37.41 -12.31 -10.69
N TYR A 618 36.44 -12.00 -9.83
CA TYR A 618 36.47 -12.38 -8.43
C TYR A 618 35.12 -12.94 -8.00
N THR A 619 35.17 -13.83 -7.02
CA THR A 619 34.00 -14.42 -6.39
C THR A 619 33.81 -13.84 -4.99
N LEU A 620 32.62 -13.34 -4.70
CA LEU A 620 32.18 -12.96 -3.36
C LEU A 620 31.26 -14.05 -2.79
N THR A 621 31.50 -14.49 -1.56
CA THR A 621 30.60 -15.40 -0.84
C THR A 621 30.20 -14.83 0.51
N PHE A 622 28.92 -14.98 0.87
CA PHE A 622 28.36 -14.55 2.15
C PHE A 622 27.12 -15.35 2.54
#